data_AF-A0A1E8CUM2-F1
#
_entry.id   AF-A0A1E8CUM2-F1
#
_cell.length_a   1.000
_cell.length_b   1.000
_cell.length_c   1.000
_cell.angle_alpha   90.00
_cell.angle_beta   90.00
_cell.angle_gamma   90.00
#
_symmetry.space_group_name_H-M   'P 1'
#
loop_
_entity.id
_entity.type
_entity.pdbx_description
1 polymer ?
#
loop_
_entity_poly.entity_id
_entity_poly.type
_entity_poly.pdbx_seq_one_letter_code
_entity_poly.pdbx_strand_id
1 'polypeptide(L)'
;MLDADQPTVTLTRIQSGVGALTLSAACSAAVGDVRLGCAYQLACERSSLVQAASELTQAPAATRRPVIVAGRHRFETLTLDLAQVQDLERVVVYLYSASGQTLNWGGTLVIETFADARVEVPISRPPSGGTLVALSVYNVDGELVLRNEDTLIRGPVRAAAAAFGFDRISWLDDHTPLD
;
A
#
# COMPACT_ATOMS: atom_id res chain seq x y z
N MET A 1 -12.45 3.96 11.71
CA MET A 1 -11.45 2.90 11.94
C MET A 1 -11.89 1.71 11.13
N LEU A 2 -10.97 1.03 10.45
CA LEU A 2 -11.25 -0.23 9.76
C LEU A 2 -10.67 -1.38 10.57
N ASP A 3 -11.48 -2.34 10.94
CA ASP A 3 -11.12 -3.51 11.75
C ASP A 3 -11.88 -4.74 11.25
N ALA A 4 -11.81 -5.85 11.99
CA ALA A 4 -12.49 -7.08 11.59
C ALA A 4 -14.03 -6.92 11.52
N ASP A 5 -14.62 -6.01 12.30
CA ASP A 5 -16.06 -5.79 12.37
C ASP A 5 -16.53 -4.77 11.31
N GLN A 6 -15.65 -3.86 10.92
CA GLN A 6 -15.86 -2.91 9.82
C GLN A 6 -14.67 -3.00 8.85
N PRO A 7 -14.61 -4.06 8.02
CA PRO A 7 -13.44 -4.30 7.19
C PRO A 7 -13.38 -3.39 5.98
N THR A 8 -14.46 -2.67 5.65
CA THR A 8 -14.54 -1.88 4.42
C THR A 8 -15.10 -0.48 4.67
N VAL A 9 -14.55 0.53 4.00
CA VAL A 9 -15.13 1.87 3.89
C VAL A 9 -15.09 2.33 2.43
N THR A 10 -16.22 2.83 1.94
CA THR A 10 -16.30 3.51 0.65
C THR A 10 -16.07 4.99 0.87
N LEU A 11 -15.05 5.54 0.21
CA LEU A 11 -14.84 6.98 0.20
C LEU A 11 -15.91 7.64 -0.66
N THR A 12 -16.39 8.81 -0.25
CA THR A 12 -17.31 9.59 -1.09
C THR A 12 -16.62 9.99 -2.40
N ARG A 13 -17.42 10.37 -3.40
CA ARG A 13 -16.89 10.89 -4.68
C ARG A 13 -15.93 12.07 -4.51
N ILE A 14 -16.21 12.98 -3.55
CA ILE A 14 -15.33 14.11 -3.27
C ILE A 14 -14.00 13.61 -2.68
N GLN A 15 -14.05 12.70 -1.72
CA GLN A 15 -12.85 12.12 -1.10
C GLN A 15 -12.03 11.25 -2.05
N SER A 16 -12.66 10.73 -3.11
CA SER A 16 -12.00 9.89 -4.13
C SER A 16 -11.44 10.69 -5.30
N GLY A 17 -11.89 11.93 -5.52
CA GLY A 17 -11.56 12.70 -6.72
C GLY A 17 -10.81 14.02 -6.48
N VAL A 18 -10.57 14.41 -5.24
CA VAL A 18 -9.93 15.71 -4.92
C VAL A 18 -8.67 15.52 -4.09
N GLY A 19 -7.58 16.15 -4.52
CA GLY A 19 -6.32 16.19 -3.77
C GLY A 19 -5.57 14.87 -3.81
N ALA A 20 -5.19 14.37 -2.64
CA ALA A 20 -4.40 13.14 -2.51
C ALA A 20 -4.94 12.25 -1.39
N LEU A 21 -4.73 10.95 -1.54
CA LEU A 21 -4.88 9.96 -0.47
C LEU A 21 -3.48 9.59 0.03
N THR A 22 -3.16 9.96 1.26
CA THR A 22 -1.84 9.69 1.85
C THR A 22 -1.94 8.56 2.86
N LEU A 23 -1.10 7.55 2.69
CA LEU A 23 -0.98 6.41 3.58
C LEU A 23 0.37 6.47 4.29
N SER A 24 0.38 6.33 5.60
CA SER A 24 1.58 6.39 6.43
C SER A 24 1.59 5.26 7.45
N ALA A 25 2.71 4.56 7.55
CA ALA A 25 2.91 3.54 8.58
C ALA A 25 3.42 4.18 9.89
N ALA A 26 2.51 4.48 10.82
CA ALA A 26 2.84 5.03 12.13
C ALA A 26 3.29 3.90 13.07
N CYS A 27 4.49 3.38 12.83
CA CYS A 27 5.13 2.32 13.61
C CYS A 27 6.24 2.89 14.51
N SER A 28 6.39 2.34 15.71
CA SER A 28 7.50 2.70 16.60
C SER A 28 8.80 2.02 16.16
N ALA A 29 9.94 2.55 16.60
CA ALA A 29 11.24 1.93 16.33
C ALA A 29 11.39 0.51 16.91
N ALA A 30 10.55 0.13 17.89
CA ALA A 30 10.57 -1.21 18.50
C ALA A 30 10.03 -2.31 17.56
N VAL A 31 9.35 -1.94 16.48
CA VAL A 31 8.83 -2.88 15.47
C VAL A 31 9.96 -3.55 14.69
N GLY A 32 11.07 -2.82 14.46
CA GLY A 32 12.18 -3.24 13.61
C GLY A 32 12.34 -2.35 12.38
N ASP A 33 12.93 -2.88 11.32
CA ASP A 33 13.19 -2.17 10.05
C ASP A 33 12.00 -2.21 9.08
N VAL A 34 10.80 -1.93 9.61
CA VAL A 34 9.56 -1.97 8.83
C VAL A 34 9.61 -0.99 7.65
N ARG A 35 9.21 -1.48 6.49
CA ARG A 35 9.02 -0.74 5.23
C ARG A 35 7.58 -0.78 4.79
N LEU A 36 7.18 0.24 4.05
CA LEU A 36 5.87 0.39 3.41
C LEU A 36 6.04 0.34 1.90
N GLY A 37 5.20 -0.45 1.24
CA GLY A 37 5.12 -0.49 -0.21
C GLY A 37 3.71 -0.84 -0.67
N CYS A 38 3.50 -0.81 -1.98
CA CYS A 38 2.29 -1.33 -2.58
C CYS A 38 2.54 -2.02 -3.91
N ALA A 39 1.68 -3.00 -4.19
CA ALA A 39 1.48 -3.51 -5.54
C ALA A 39 0.28 -2.77 -6.14
N TYR A 40 0.38 -2.39 -7.41
CA TYR A 40 -0.68 -1.67 -8.09
C TYR A 40 -1.00 -2.30 -9.44
N GLN A 41 -2.21 -2.04 -9.92
CA GLN A 41 -2.66 -2.36 -11.27
C GLN A 41 -3.35 -1.12 -11.82
N LEU A 42 -2.95 -0.72 -13.03
CA LEU A 42 -3.55 0.38 -13.77
C LEU A 42 -4.70 -0.13 -14.63
N ALA A 43 -5.59 0.76 -15.05
CA ALA A 43 -6.69 0.46 -15.97
C ALA A 43 -6.24 -0.14 -17.33
N CYS A 44 -4.96 0.03 -17.70
CA CYS A 44 -4.35 -0.62 -18.86
C CYS A 44 -3.80 -2.03 -18.57
N GLU A 45 -4.21 -2.65 -17.46
CA GLU A 45 -3.79 -3.97 -16.95
C GLU A 45 -2.29 -4.11 -16.62
N ARG A 46 -1.53 -3.01 -16.66
CA ARG A 46 -0.13 -3.01 -16.23
C ARG A 46 -0.06 -3.01 -14.71
N SER A 47 0.75 -3.92 -14.18
CA SER A 47 0.98 -4.06 -12.74
C SER A 47 2.46 -3.99 -12.41
N SER A 48 2.79 -3.36 -11.29
CA SER A 48 4.14 -3.33 -10.73
C SER A 48 4.08 -2.98 -9.25
N LEU A 49 5.22 -2.58 -8.66
CA LEU A 49 5.33 -2.14 -7.28
C LEU A 49 5.70 -0.66 -7.17
N VAL A 50 5.33 -0.07 -6.04
CA VAL A 50 5.90 1.18 -5.54
C VAL A 50 6.38 0.95 -4.12
N GLN A 51 7.68 1.11 -3.89
CA GLN A 51 8.28 1.01 -2.56
C GLN A 51 9.61 1.80 -2.53
N ALA A 52 9.74 2.68 -1.53
CA ALA A 52 10.92 3.56 -1.43
C ALA A 52 12.23 2.78 -1.22
N ALA A 53 12.17 1.65 -0.50
CA ALA A 53 13.34 0.87 -0.13
C ALA A 53 14.09 0.23 -1.32
N SER A 54 13.42 0.05 -2.46
CA SER A 54 14.03 -0.48 -3.70
C SER A 54 14.10 0.57 -4.81
N GLU A 55 14.04 1.87 -4.46
CA GLU A 55 14.10 3.02 -5.38
C GLU A 55 12.95 3.09 -6.42
N LEU A 56 11.95 2.22 -6.30
CA LEU A 56 10.72 2.23 -7.10
C LEU A 56 9.72 3.21 -6.49
N THR A 57 10.01 4.48 -6.65
CA THR A 57 9.32 5.55 -5.90
C THR A 57 8.06 6.08 -6.58
N GLN A 58 7.74 5.65 -7.81
CA GLN A 58 6.64 6.23 -8.58
C GLN A 58 5.95 5.21 -9.47
N ALA A 59 4.63 5.36 -9.64
CA ALA A 59 3.84 4.62 -10.62
C ALA A 59 2.99 5.58 -11.47
N PRO A 60 2.89 5.37 -12.79
CA PRO A 60 3.83 4.59 -13.61
C PRO A 60 5.29 5.04 -13.44
N ALA A 61 6.26 4.16 -13.68
CA ALA A 61 7.66 4.55 -13.64
C ALA A 61 7.99 5.65 -14.67
N ALA A 62 8.91 6.55 -14.31
CA ALA A 62 9.47 7.61 -15.17
C ALA A 62 8.45 8.58 -15.83
N THR A 63 7.24 8.69 -15.28
CA THR A 63 6.23 9.66 -15.75
C THR A 63 6.40 11.03 -15.09
N ARG A 64 5.92 12.10 -15.76
CA ARG A 64 5.84 13.45 -15.17
C ARG A 64 4.62 13.66 -14.28
N ARG A 65 3.66 12.73 -14.33
CA ARG A 65 2.41 12.74 -13.58
C ARG A 65 2.20 11.33 -13.01
N PRO A 66 2.79 11.03 -11.85
CA PRO A 66 2.61 9.74 -11.21
C PRO A 66 1.24 9.68 -10.53
N VAL A 67 0.60 8.52 -10.60
CA VAL A 67 -0.62 8.18 -9.86
C VAL A 67 -0.28 7.83 -8.42
N ILE A 68 0.85 7.15 -8.20
CA ILE A 68 1.33 6.76 -6.86
C ILE A 68 2.75 7.24 -6.69
N VAL A 69 3.06 7.82 -5.54
CA VAL A 69 4.41 8.21 -5.14
C VAL A 69 4.73 7.62 -3.77
N ALA A 70 5.84 6.90 -3.66
CA ALA A 70 6.45 6.54 -2.39
C ALA A 70 7.42 7.63 -1.95
N GLY A 71 7.39 7.93 -0.66
CA GLY A 71 8.26 8.89 -0.03
C GLY A 71 8.57 8.51 1.40
N ARG A 72 9.37 9.38 2.02
CA ARG A 72 9.64 9.29 3.45
C ARG A 72 9.65 10.69 4.04
N HIS A 73 8.78 10.92 5.00
CA HIS A 73 8.81 12.08 5.87
C HIS A 73 9.30 11.64 7.25
N ARG A 74 8.43 11.72 8.27
CA ARG A 74 8.68 11.10 9.59
C ARG A 74 8.60 9.56 9.52
N PHE A 75 7.66 9.07 8.71
CA PHE A 75 7.43 7.66 8.43
C PHE A 75 7.51 7.42 6.91
N GLU A 76 7.51 6.15 6.50
CA GLU A 76 7.33 5.82 5.09
C GLU A 76 5.90 6.12 4.68
N THR A 77 5.76 6.70 3.49
CA THR A 77 4.50 7.21 2.97
C THR A 77 4.25 6.74 1.56
N LEU A 78 2.99 6.46 1.24
CA LEU A 78 2.49 6.31 -0.13
C LEU A 78 1.44 7.39 -0.36
N THR A 79 1.53 8.11 -1.47
CA THR A 79 0.58 9.15 -1.84
C THR A 79 -0.03 8.81 -3.18
N LEU A 80 -1.36 8.70 -3.22
CA LEU A 80 -2.11 8.55 -4.46
C LEU A 80 -2.63 9.91 -4.91
N ASP A 81 -2.33 10.30 -6.14
CA ASP A 81 -2.91 11.49 -6.77
C ASP A 81 -4.34 11.18 -7.24
N LEU A 82 -5.32 11.76 -6.54
CA LEU A 82 -6.73 11.49 -6.80
C LEU A 82 -7.23 12.14 -8.08
N ALA A 83 -6.52 13.13 -8.62
CA ALA A 83 -6.82 13.67 -9.95
C ALA A 83 -6.54 12.64 -11.06
N GLN A 84 -5.77 11.59 -10.77
CA GLN A 84 -5.42 10.51 -11.72
C GLN A 84 -5.99 9.16 -11.30
N VAL A 85 -6.93 9.13 -10.34
CA VAL A 85 -7.47 7.88 -9.78
C VAL A 85 -8.10 6.97 -10.84
N GLN A 86 -8.67 7.55 -11.91
CA GLN A 86 -9.27 6.80 -13.02
C GLN A 86 -8.30 5.88 -13.76
N ASP A 87 -6.99 6.19 -13.71
CA ASP A 87 -5.96 5.34 -14.33
C ASP A 87 -5.59 4.16 -13.41
N LEU A 88 -6.04 4.17 -12.17
CA LEU A 88 -5.83 3.14 -11.17
C LEU A 88 -7.02 2.17 -11.13
N GLU A 89 -6.75 0.88 -11.24
CA GLU A 89 -7.75 -0.16 -11.05
C GLU A 89 -7.79 -0.61 -9.59
N ARG A 90 -6.62 -0.96 -9.03
CA ARG A 90 -6.49 -1.38 -7.63
C ARG A 90 -5.07 -1.24 -7.10
N VAL A 91 -4.97 -1.16 -5.78
CA VAL A 91 -3.71 -1.16 -5.01
C VAL A 91 -3.84 -2.10 -3.84
N VAL A 92 -2.75 -2.80 -3.51
CA VAL A 92 -2.60 -3.53 -2.25
C VAL A 92 -1.39 -2.98 -1.52
N VAL A 93 -1.61 -2.50 -0.31
CA VAL A 93 -0.62 -1.86 0.56
C VAL A 93 -0.11 -2.88 1.56
N TYR A 94 1.21 -3.01 1.60
CA TYR A 94 1.87 -4.00 2.44
C TYR A 94 3.00 -3.39 3.27
N LEU A 95 3.28 -4.06 4.39
CA LEU A 95 4.42 -3.80 5.26
C LEU A 95 5.32 -5.03 5.31
N TYR A 96 6.64 -4.82 5.36
CA TYR A 96 7.62 -5.91 5.39
C TYR A 96 8.92 -5.46 6.07
N SER A 97 9.82 -6.40 6.36
CA SER A 97 11.19 -6.11 6.79
C SER A 97 12.12 -6.08 5.59
N ALA A 98 12.89 -4.99 5.42
CA ALA A 98 13.89 -4.91 4.36
C ALA A 98 15.04 -5.93 4.55
N SER A 99 15.41 -6.22 5.80
CA SER A 99 16.44 -7.19 6.14
C SER A 99 15.91 -8.63 6.23
N GLY A 100 14.61 -8.85 6.01
CA GLY A 100 13.96 -10.15 6.17
C GLY A 100 13.87 -10.65 7.63
N GLN A 101 14.07 -9.78 8.61
CA GLN A 101 14.00 -10.17 10.03
C GLN A 101 12.56 -10.29 10.52
N THR A 102 12.39 -10.99 11.64
CA THR A 102 11.13 -11.01 12.39
C THR A 102 10.79 -9.59 12.87
N LEU A 103 9.57 -9.13 12.59
CA LEU A 103 9.08 -7.84 13.07
C LEU A 103 8.19 -8.04 14.29
N ASN A 104 8.28 -7.10 15.24
CA ASN A 104 7.35 -6.99 16.35
C ASN A 104 6.15 -6.15 15.90
N TRP A 105 5.24 -6.75 15.13
CA TRP A 105 4.12 -6.05 14.49
C TRP A 105 3.31 -5.21 15.48
N GLY A 106 3.38 -3.90 15.31
CA GLY A 106 2.69 -2.93 16.15
C GLY A 106 2.62 -1.56 15.48
N GLY A 107 1.51 -0.86 15.65
CA GLY A 107 1.31 0.50 15.14
C GLY A 107 -0.01 0.66 14.42
N THR A 108 -0.07 1.63 13.53
CA THR A 108 -1.29 1.94 12.76
C THR A 108 -0.91 2.36 11.35
N LEU A 109 -1.57 1.79 10.34
CA LEU A 109 -1.58 2.37 9.01
C LEU A 109 -2.64 3.48 9.01
N VAL A 110 -2.18 4.71 8.83
CA VAL A 110 -3.01 5.90 8.81
C VAL A 110 -3.25 6.31 7.37
N ILE A 111 -4.51 6.52 7.00
CA ILE A 111 -4.94 6.97 5.68
C ILE A 111 -5.62 8.32 5.85
N GLU A 112 -5.10 9.34 5.18
CA GLU A 112 -5.61 10.72 5.22
C GLU A 112 -6.07 11.13 3.83
N THR A 113 -7.31 11.62 3.74
CA THR A 113 -7.87 12.17 2.50
C THR A 113 -7.71 13.69 2.46
N PHE A 114 -7.96 14.29 1.29
CA PHE A 114 -8.27 15.71 1.21
C PHE A 114 -9.45 16.06 2.13
N ALA A 115 -9.36 17.19 2.85
CA ALA A 115 -10.27 17.63 3.92
C ALA A 115 -10.16 16.89 5.27
N ASP A 116 -8.96 16.40 5.63
CA ASP A 116 -8.60 15.86 6.95
C ASP A 116 -9.44 14.65 7.42
N ALA A 117 -10.15 13.99 6.50
CA ALA A 117 -10.80 12.74 6.86
C ALA A 117 -9.72 11.66 7.05
N ARG A 118 -9.83 10.93 8.16
CA ARG A 118 -8.81 10.00 8.62
C ARG A 118 -9.40 8.63 8.83
N VAL A 119 -8.78 7.64 8.20
CA VAL A 119 -9.07 6.23 8.39
C VAL A 119 -7.84 5.58 9.01
N GLU A 120 -8.06 4.76 10.04
CA GLU A 120 -6.99 4.05 10.74
C GLU A 120 -7.21 2.55 10.60
N VAL A 121 -6.15 1.84 10.24
CA VAL A 121 -6.08 0.38 10.21
C VAL A 121 -5.06 -0.04 11.28
N PRO A 122 -5.48 -0.63 12.40
CA PRO A 122 -4.57 -1.05 13.45
C PRO A 122 -3.68 -2.21 12.97
N ILE A 123 -2.41 -2.16 13.35
CA ILE A 123 -1.44 -3.24 13.12
C ILE A 123 -1.06 -3.80 14.48
N SER A 124 -1.51 -5.01 14.78
CA SER A 124 -1.21 -5.69 16.04
C SER A 124 -1.16 -7.19 15.82
N ARG A 125 0.04 -7.77 15.80
CA ARG A 125 0.23 -9.21 15.60
C ARG A 125 1.37 -9.74 16.45
N PRO A 126 1.39 -11.06 16.75
CA PRO A 126 2.54 -11.69 17.34
C PRO A 126 3.80 -11.52 16.47
N PRO A 127 5.01 -11.42 17.07
CA PRO A 127 6.24 -11.31 16.32
C PRO A 127 6.38 -12.41 15.28
N SER A 128 6.59 -12.01 14.02
CA SER A 128 6.68 -12.94 12.90
C SER A 128 7.41 -12.33 11.71
N GLY A 129 8.04 -13.16 10.88
CA GLY A 129 8.55 -12.75 9.58
C GLY A 129 7.49 -12.85 8.49
N GLY A 130 7.73 -12.17 7.37
CA GLY A 130 6.85 -12.18 6.19
C GLY A 130 6.41 -10.78 5.78
N THR A 131 5.40 -10.73 4.91
CA THR A 131 4.83 -9.51 4.35
C THR A 131 3.38 -9.39 4.82
N LEU A 132 3.07 -8.34 5.58
CA LEU A 132 1.72 -8.03 6.03
C LEU A 132 1.01 -7.21 4.98
N VAL A 133 -0.03 -7.76 4.36
CA VAL A 133 -0.96 -7.01 3.54
C VAL A 133 -2.01 -6.39 4.47
N ALA A 134 -1.97 -5.06 4.61
CA ALA A 134 -2.78 -4.34 5.56
C ALA A 134 -4.05 -3.77 4.93
N LEU A 135 -3.97 -3.33 3.67
CA LEU A 135 -5.08 -2.64 3.01
C LEU A 135 -5.13 -2.97 1.53
N SER A 136 -6.33 -3.25 1.01
CA SER A 136 -6.65 -3.17 -0.41
C SER A 136 -7.41 -1.90 -0.71
N VAL A 137 -7.13 -1.29 -1.86
CA VAL A 137 -7.84 -0.13 -2.41
C VAL A 137 -8.34 -0.53 -3.78
N TYR A 138 -9.64 -0.45 -4.00
CA TYR A 138 -10.27 -0.70 -5.29
C TYR A 138 -10.86 0.59 -5.83
N ASN A 139 -10.66 0.85 -7.11
CA ASN A 139 -11.40 1.90 -7.80
C ASN A 139 -12.67 1.29 -8.40
N VAL A 140 -13.83 1.73 -7.91
CA VAL A 140 -15.15 1.32 -8.41
C VAL A 140 -15.80 2.55 -9.02
N ASP A 141 -15.76 2.65 -10.35
CA ASP A 141 -16.35 3.75 -11.12
C ASP A 141 -15.91 5.16 -10.65
N GLY A 142 -14.64 5.31 -10.25
CA GLY A 142 -14.05 6.56 -9.74
C GLY A 142 -14.20 6.76 -8.23
N GLU A 143 -14.83 5.83 -7.52
CA GLU A 143 -14.96 5.84 -6.06
C GLU A 143 -14.00 4.80 -5.44
N LEU A 144 -13.20 5.25 -4.48
CA LEU A 144 -12.23 4.38 -3.82
C LEU A 144 -12.88 3.61 -2.67
N VAL A 145 -12.78 2.29 -2.73
CA VAL A 145 -13.19 1.38 -1.67
C VAL A 145 -11.93 0.87 -0.96
N LEU A 146 -11.82 1.20 0.33
CA LEU A 146 -10.72 0.75 1.18
C LEU A 146 -11.17 -0.48 1.96
N ARG A 147 -10.36 -1.53 1.96
CA ARG A 147 -10.62 -2.77 2.69
C ARG A 147 -9.42 -3.14 3.55
N ASN A 148 -9.63 -3.32 4.85
CA ASN A 148 -8.66 -3.91 5.76
C ASN A 148 -8.53 -5.41 5.47
N GLU A 149 -7.31 -5.84 5.16
CA GLU A 149 -7.03 -7.24 4.83
C GLU A 149 -6.41 -8.01 6.01
N ASP A 150 -5.70 -7.32 6.91
CA ASP A 150 -4.89 -7.89 8.01
C ASP A 150 -4.38 -9.31 7.73
N THR A 151 -3.67 -9.49 6.61
CA THR A 151 -3.24 -10.80 6.12
C THR A 151 -1.72 -10.88 6.07
N LEU A 152 -1.12 -11.71 6.92
CA LEU A 152 0.32 -11.97 6.90
C LEU A 152 0.62 -13.12 5.94
N ILE A 153 1.35 -12.81 4.88
CA ILE A 153 1.87 -13.79 3.94
C ILE A 153 3.27 -14.21 4.40
N ARG A 154 3.43 -15.52 4.63
CA ARG A 154 4.75 -16.10 4.92
C ARG A 154 5.58 -16.08 3.63
N GLY A 155 6.49 -15.13 3.54
CA GLY A 155 7.36 -14.97 2.39
C GLY A 155 7.64 -13.51 2.02
N PRO A 156 8.36 -13.31 0.91
CA PRO A 156 8.73 -11.98 0.44
C PRO A 156 7.55 -11.25 -0.20
N VAL A 157 7.82 -10.01 -0.64
CA VAL A 157 6.84 -9.15 -1.31
C VAL A 157 6.26 -9.83 -2.55
N ARG A 158 7.08 -10.55 -3.32
CA ARG A 158 6.61 -11.35 -4.47
C ARG A 158 5.50 -12.33 -4.11
N ALA A 159 5.63 -13.03 -2.98
CA ALA A 159 4.62 -13.99 -2.53
C ALA A 159 3.32 -13.29 -2.14
N ALA A 160 3.41 -12.13 -1.48
CA ALA A 160 2.24 -11.33 -1.14
C ALA A 160 1.53 -10.77 -2.38
N ALA A 161 2.29 -10.23 -3.33
CA ALA A 161 1.74 -9.77 -4.61
C ALA A 161 1.00 -10.88 -5.35
N ALA A 162 1.59 -12.08 -5.45
CA ALA A 162 0.94 -13.23 -6.07
C ALA A 162 -0.32 -13.69 -5.31
N ALA A 163 -0.28 -13.74 -3.97
CA ALA A 163 -1.44 -14.11 -3.14
C ALA A 163 -2.63 -13.16 -3.31
N PHE A 164 -2.37 -11.90 -3.69
CA PHE A 164 -3.38 -10.88 -3.99
C PHE A 164 -3.65 -10.70 -5.50
N GLY A 165 -3.20 -11.65 -6.32
CA GLY A 165 -3.53 -11.73 -7.74
C GLY A 165 -2.73 -10.79 -8.65
N PHE A 166 -1.57 -10.30 -8.22
CA PHE A 166 -0.63 -9.57 -9.08
C PHE A 166 0.36 -10.55 -9.72
N ASP A 167 -0.17 -11.43 -10.58
CA ASP A 167 0.55 -12.52 -11.25
C ASP A 167 1.33 -12.08 -12.51
N ARG A 168 1.04 -10.88 -13.03
CA ARG A 168 1.67 -10.32 -14.22
C ARG A 168 2.94 -9.50 -13.96
N ILE A 169 3.34 -9.35 -12.70
CA ILE A 169 4.61 -8.69 -12.36
C ILE A 169 5.75 -9.64 -12.73
N SER A 170 6.69 -9.18 -13.54
CA SER A 170 7.96 -9.87 -13.78
C SER A 170 8.95 -9.49 -12.68
N TRP A 171 9.81 -10.41 -12.24
CA TRP A 171 10.64 -10.22 -11.05
C TRP A 171 12.11 -10.48 -11.34
N LEU A 172 12.98 -9.58 -10.88
CA LEU A 172 14.42 -9.77 -10.82
C LEU A 172 14.79 -10.62 -9.60
N ASP A 173 14.17 -10.30 -8.46
CA ASP A 173 14.34 -10.98 -7.19
C ASP A 173 13.02 -10.96 -6.39
N ASP A 174 13.09 -11.30 -5.10
CA ASP A 174 11.94 -11.40 -4.20
C ASP A 174 11.23 -10.07 -3.88
N HIS A 175 11.86 -8.94 -4.19
CA HIS A 175 11.39 -7.59 -3.88
C HIS A 175 11.37 -6.65 -5.10
N THR A 176 12.08 -6.98 -6.18
CA THR A 176 12.34 -6.07 -7.29
C THR A 176 11.63 -6.55 -8.57
N PRO A 177 10.62 -5.83 -9.08
CA PRO A 177 10.04 -6.07 -10.40
C PRO A 177 11.00 -5.71 -11.55
N LEU A 178 10.78 -6.35 -12.70
CA LEU A 178 11.34 -5.98 -14.00
C LEU A 178 10.27 -5.17 -14.76
N ASP A 179 10.45 -3.85 -14.83
CA ASP A 179 9.59 -2.91 -15.59
C ASP A 179 10.13 -2.64 -17.01
#